data_AF-A0A1I6JVQ5-F1
#
_entry.id   AF-A0A1I6JVQ5-F1
#
_cell.length_a   1.000
_cell.length_b   1.000
_cell.length_c   1.000
_cell.angle_alpha   90.00
_cell.angle_beta   90.00
_cell.angle_gamma   90.00
#
_symmetry.space_group_name_H-M   'P 1'
#
loop_
_entity.id
_entity.type
_entity.pdbx_description
1 polymer ?
#
loop_
_entity_poly.entity_id
_entity_poly.type
_entity_poly.pdbx_seq_one_letter_code
_entity_poly.pdbx_strand_id
1 'polypeptide(L)'
;MDPILLLAIDLVAVGALVFGLYFPRHRRRDLLVAYLTVNIGVLAVSLVLGSTAVGAGLGLGLFGVLSIIRLRSSEIQQHEVAYYFAALALGLIGGLGAALGWAAPALMALVVAVLAAVDNGRVLQRYRQQLVVVDRAIADETELQEQLEALLGARVRALRVERLDLVNDTTTVDVRYELDRVRVPRRESALRHEAVGA
;
A
#
# COMPACT_ATOMS: atom_id res chain seq x y z
N MET A 1 -0.53 30.10 16.85
CA MET A 1 -1.85 29.46 16.64
C MET A 1 -2.20 28.74 17.92
N ASP A 2 -3.49 28.62 18.22
CA ASP A 2 -3.94 27.94 19.44
C ASP A 2 -3.55 26.45 19.41
N PRO A 3 -2.89 25.91 20.44
CA PRO A 3 -2.47 24.50 20.47
C PRO A 3 -3.64 23.52 20.30
N ILE A 4 -4.81 23.89 20.82
CA ILE A 4 -6.06 23.11 20.69
C ILE A 4 -6.49 23.00 19.23
N LEU A 5 -6.31 24.07 18.44
CA LEU A 5 -6.64 24.07 17.02
C LEU A 5 -5.71 23.13 16.25
N LEU A 6 -4.42 23.10 16.57
CA LEU A 6 -3.48 22.17 15.95
C LEU A 6 -3.78 20.71 16.29
N LEU A 7 -4.20 20.42 17.52
CA LEU A 7 -4.67 19.10 17.92
C LEU A 7 -5.89 18.66 17.08
N ALA A 8 -6.86 19.57 16.90
CA ALA A 8 -8.04 19.29 16.08
C ALA A 8 -7.67 19.05 14.61
N ILE A 9 -6.74 19.83 14.07
CA ILE A 9 -6.27 19.67 12.69
C ILE A 9 -5.53 18.33 12.53
N ASP A 10 -4.68 17.94 13.47
CA ASP A 10 -4.00 16.63 13.45
C ASP A 10 -4.99 15.48 13.45
N LEU A 11 -6.01 15.53 14.34
CA LEU A 11 -7.07 14.52 14.39
C LEU A 11 -7.86 14.42 13.08
N VAL A 12 -8.13 15.55 12.44
CA VAL A 12 -8.77 15.58 11.11
C VAL A 12 -7.83 15.01 10.04
N ALA A 13 -6.55 15.36 10.08
CA ALA A 13 -5.56 14.90 9.11
C ALA A 13 -5.31 13.39 9.21
N VAL A 14 -5.10 12.86 10.41
CA VAL A 14 -4.95 11.40 10.61
C VAL A 14 -6.25 10.67 10.31
N GLY A 15 -7.40 11.26 10.63
CA GLY A 15 -8.71 10.71 10.26
C GLY A 15 -8.88 10.63 8.73
N ALA A 16 -8.53 11.69 8.01
CA ALA A 16 -8.56 11.70 6.54
C ALA A 16 -7.57 10.67 5.95
N LEU A 17 -6.37 10.56 6.54
CA LEU A 17 -5.36 9.59 6.11
C LEU A 17 -5.81 8.15 6.33
N VAL A 18 -6.36 7.84 7.51
CA VAL A 18 -6.74 6.47 7.88
C VAL A 18 -8.07 6.07 7.24
N PHE A 19 -9.12 6.89 7.38
CA PHE A 19 -10.47 6.54 6.92
C PHE A 19 -10.76 6.99 5.48
N GLY A 20 -10.16 8.09 5.04
CA GLY A 20 -10.34 8.61 3.68
C GLY A 20 -9.37 8.01 2.67
N LEU A 21 -8.14 7.69 3.10
CA LEU A 21 -7.11 7.20 2.20
C LEU A 21 -6.87 5.70 2.33
N TYR A 22 -6.47 5.26 3.53
CA TYR A 22 -6.02 3.90 3.77
C TYR A 22 -7.16 2.87 3.72
N PHE A 23 -8.23 3.09 4.49
CA PHE A 23 -9.33 2.12 4.62
C PHE A 23 -10.02 1.78 3.29
N PRO A 24 -10.36 2.74 2.41
CA PRO A 24 -10.98 2.44 1.12
C PRO A 24 -10.05 1.68 0.17
N ARG A 25 -8.73 1.84 0.31
CA ARG A 25 -7.73 1.23 -0.57
C ARG A 25 -7.33 -0.17 -0.16
N HIS A 26 -7.09 -0.38 1.14
CA HIS A 26 -6.46 -1.62 1.63
C HIS A 26 -7.43 -2.53 2.39
N ARG A 27 -8.57 -2.02 2.87
CA ARG A 27 -9.63 -2.76 3.59
C ARG A 27 -9.19 -3.60 4.80
N ARG A 28 -7.93 -3.50 5.24
CA ARG A 28 -7.39 -4.14 6.46
C ARG A 28 -7.71 -3.29 7.69
N ARG A 29 -8.53 -3.82 8.61
CA ARG A 29 -8.98 -3.07 9.80
C ARG A 29 -7.92 -3.01 10.89
N ASP A 30 -7.09 -4.04 10.95
CA ASP A 30 -6.12 -4.30 12.01
C ASP A 30 -5.06 -3.17 12.07
N LEU A 31 -4.72 -2.62 10.89
CA LEU A 31 -3.74 -1.53 10.76
C LEU A 31 -4.30 -0.14 11.07
N LEU A 32 -5.63 0.05 11.07
CA LEU A 32 -6.25 1.32 11.46
C LEU A 32 -5.88 1.67 12.90
N VAL A 33 -5.99 0.68 13.79
CA VAL A 33 -5.65 0.81 15.21
C VAL A 33 -4.17 1.19 15.35
N ALA A 34 -3.31 0.56 14.56
CA ALA A 34 -1.88 0.83 14.62
C ALA A 34 -1.54 2.27 14.17
N TYR A 35 -2.10 2.75 13.05
CA TYR A 35 -1.82 4.12 12.58
C TYR A 35 -2.35 5.18 13.55
N LEU A 36 -3.58 5.01 14.06
CA LEU A 36 -4.16 5.95 15.02
C LEU A 36 -3.40 5.95 16.34
N THR A 37 -3.06 4.77 16.88
CA THR A 37 -2.32 4.64 18.15
C THR A 37 -0.93 5.26 18.02
N VAL A 38 -0.24 5.04 16.90
CA VAL A 38 1.08 5.62 16.66
C VAL A 38 1.01 7.14 16.54
N ASN A 39 0.08 7.69 15.75
CA ASN A 39 -0.08 9.14 15.61
C ASN A 39 -0.41 9.80 16.96
N ILE A 40 -1.43 9.31 17.66
CA ILE A 40 -1.86 9.86 18.96
C ILE A 40 -0.75 9.70 20.01
N GLY A 41 -0.07 8.56 20.03
CA GLY A 41 1.05 8.32 20.94
C GLY A 41 2.19 9.31 20.72
N VAL A 42 2.58 9.56 19.47
CA VAL A 42 3.63 10.52 19.14
C VAL A 42 3.18 11.96 19.39
N LEU A 43 1.93 12.30 19.09
CA LEU A 43 1.33 13.59 19.44
C LEU A 43 1.43 13.85 20.95
N ALA A 44 1.02 12.89 21.78
CA ALA A 44 1.08 13.01 23.23
C ALA A 44 2.53 13.14 23.74
N VAL A 45 3.43 12.26 23.30
CA VAL A 45 4.84 12.30 23.70
C VAL A 45 5.51 13.61 23.27
N SER A 46 5.21 14.08 22.07
CA SER A 46 5.80 15.30 21.54
C SER A 46 5.25 16.56 22.22
N LEU A 47 3.98 16.60 22.62
CA LEU A 47 3.44 17.68 23.47
C LEU A 47 4.13 17.72 24.84
N VAL A 48 4.35 16.56 25.47
CA VAL A 48 5.03 16.47 26.78
C VAL A 48 6.49 16.90 26.69
N LEU A 49 7.19 16.55 25.60
CA LEU A 49 8.60 16.85 25.44
C LEU A 49 8.85 18.22 24.80
N GLY A 50 7.89 18.79 24.07
CA GLY A 50 7.99 20.09 23.40
C GLY A 50 8.18 21.27 24.37
N SER A 51 7.85 21.09 25.65
CA SER A 51 8.15 22.06 26.71
C SER A 51 9.62 22.03 27.18
N THR A 52 10.43 21.12 26.63
CA THR A 52 11.86 20.94 26.94
C THR A 52 12.69 21.05 25.66
N ALA A 53 13.96 21.47 25.75
CA ALA A 53 14.86 21.60 24.59
C ALA A 53 15.25 20.26 23.91
N VAL A 54 14.47 19.19 24.11
CA VAL A 54 14.73 17.79 23.73
C VAL A 54 14.19 17.46 22.33
N GLY A 55 13.83 18.45 21.52
CA GLY A 55 13.28 18.25 20.17
C GLY A 55 14.15 17.36 19.25
N ALA A 56 15.49 17.41 19.40
CA ALA A 56 16.40 16.56 18.65
C ALA A 56 16.40 15.08 19.10
N GLY A 57 16.16 14.81 20.39
CA GLY A 57 16.12 13.44 20.94
C GLY A 57 14.91 12.64 20.48
N LEU A 58 13.78 13.33 20.20
CA LEU A 58 12.58 12.71 19.65
C LEU A 58 12.79 12.13 18.25
N GLY A 59 13.47 12.87 17.37
CA GLY A 59 13.78 12.39 16.03
C GLY A 59 14.66 11.14 16.05
N LEU A 60 15.66 11.11 16.92
CA LEU A 60 16.53 9.93 17.12
C LEU A 60 15.76 8.75 17.74
N GLY A 61 14.88 8.98 18.71
CA GLY A 61 14.05 7.95 19.33
C GLY A 61 13.06 7.31 18.34
N LEU A 62 12.41 8.12 17.51
CA LEU A 62 11.52 7.63 16.46
C LEU A 62 12.28 6.82 15.41
N PHE A 63 13.49 7.24 15.04
CA PHE A 63 14.34 6.47 14.13
C PHE A 63 14.75 5.10 14.73
N GLY A 64 15.00 5.04 16.05
CA GLY A 64 15.27 3.80 16.78
C GLY A 64 14.06 2.86 16.86
N VAL A 65 12.86 3.39 17.10
CA VAL A 65 11.62 2.58 17.06
C VAL A 65 11.38 2.03 15.65
N LEU A 66 11.58 2.84 14.62
CA LEU A 66 11.45 2.44 13.22
C LEU A 66 12.48 1.39 12.80
N SER A 67 13.71 1.48 13.30
CA SER A 67 14.73 0.47 13.01
C SER A 67 14.34 -0.90 13.60
N ILE A 68 13.77 -0.91 14.82
CA ILE A 68 13.30 -2.15 15.47
C ILE A 68 12.06 -2.73 14.74
N ILE A 69 11.13 -1.88 14.30
CA ILE A 69 9.93 -2.33 13.54
C ILE A 69 10.35 -2.99 12.23
N ARG A 70 11.34 -2.44 11.52
CA ARG A 70 11.86 -3.01 10.26
C ARG A 70 12.61 -4.32 10.46
N LEU A 71 13.33 -4.48 11.58
CA LEU A 71 14.11 -5.69 11.87
C LEU A 71 13.26 -6.93 12.19
N ARG A 72 11.96 -6.75 12.43
CA ARG A 72 11.06 -7.85 12.82
C ARG A 72 10.05 -8.26 11.76
N SER A 73 9.93 -7.50 10.67
CA SER A 73 8.82 -7.71 9.73
C SER A 73 9.27 -7.73 8.27
N SER A 74 9.48 -8.95 7.78
CA SER A 74 9.43 -9.30 6.37
C SER A 74 7.99 -9.38 5.82
N GLU A 75 6.96 -9.15 6.65
CA GLU A 75 5.54 -9.29 6.30
C GLU A 75 4.74 -7.97 6.25
N ILE A 76 5.31 -6.85 6.71
CA ILE A 76 4.73 -5.53 6.44
C ILE A 76 4.94 -5.23 4.96
N GLN A 77 3.87 -5.11 4.20
CA GLN A 77 3.96 -4.77 2.78
C GLN A 77 4.60 -3.39 2.66
N GLN A 78 5.54 -3.21 1.74
CA GLN A 78 6.40 -2.01 1.67
C GLN A 78 5.63 -0.67 1.59
N HIS A 79 4.36 -0.70 1.19
CA HIS A 79 3.45 0.44 1.19
C HIS A 79 2.84 0.78 2.57
N GLU A 80 2.66 -0.18 3.48
CA GLU A 80 2.10 0.03 4.82
C GLU A 80 3.03 0.91 5.68
N VAL A 81 4.33 0.85 5.42
CA VAL A 81 5.37 1.68 6.05
C VAL A 81 5.14 3.16 5.77
N ALA A 82 4.78 3.55 4.54
CA ALA A 82 4.58 4.95 4.19
C ALA A 82 3.45 5.60 5.02
N TYR A 83 2.37 4.86 5.27
CA TYR A 83 1.27 5.29 6.14
C TYR A 83 1.69 5.44 7.60
N TYR A 84 2.57 4.57 8.12
CA TYR A 84 3.15 4.73 9.46
C TYR A 84 3.98 6.02 9.56
N PHE A 85 4.85 6.28 8.58
CA PHE A 85 5.66 7.50 8.56
C PHE A 85 4.81 8.75 8.48
N ALA A 86 3.75 8.73 7.67
CA ALA A 86 2.82 9.85 7.59
C ALA A 86 2.09 10.08 8.93
N ALA A 87 1.59 9.02 9.57
CA ALA A 87 0.98 9.09 10.89
C ALA A 87 1.93 9.67 11.96
N LEU A 88 3.19 9.25 11.95
CA LEU A 88 4.25 9.78 12.83
C LEU A 88 4.53 11.26 12.57
N ALA A 89 4.69 11.64 11.31
CA ALA A 89 4.95 13.01 10.90
C ALA A 89 3.80 13.94 11.30
N LEU A 90 2.56 13.53 11.05
CA LEU A 90 1.36 14.27 11.47
C LEU A 90 1.38 14.51 12.99
N GLY A 91 1.56 13.44 13.79
CA GLY A 91 1.55 13.56 15.25
C GLY A 91 2.67 14.46 15.77
N LEU A 92 3.85 14.42 15.15
CA LEU A 92 4.97 15.30 15.50
C LEU A 92 4.70 16.76 15.13
N ILE A 93 4.14 17.02 13.94
CA ILE A 93 3.76 18.37 13.52
C ILE A 93 2.62 18.89 14.41
N GLY A 94 1.68 18.04 14.82
CA GLY A 94 0.59 18.41 15.71
C GLY A 94 1.10 18.79 17.11
N GLY A 95 2.07 18.05 17.64
CA GLY A 95 2.55 18.26 19.01
C GLY A 95 3.66 19.31 19.14
N LEU A 96 4.48 19.51 18.10
CA LEU A 96 5.59 20.48 18.12
C LEU A 96 5.37 21.69 17.20
N GLY A 97 4.35 21.66 16.35
CA GLY A 97 4.14 22.65 15.30
C GLY A 97 3.55 23.99 15.75
N ALA A 98 3.28 24.19 17.05
CA ALA A 98 2.63 25.39 17.57
C ALA A 98 3.34 26.69 17.16
N ALA A 99 4.68 26.68 17.16
CA ALA A 99 5.50 27.83 16.77
C ALA A 99 5.49 28.10 15.25
N LEU A 100 5.12 27.12 14.42
CA LEU A 100 5.11 27.26 12.96
C LEU A 100 3.86 27.98 12.41
N GLY A 101 2.84 28.22 13.24
CA GLY A 101 1.61 28.86 12.79
C GLY A 101 0.96 28.11 11.62
N TRP A 102 0.58 28.83 10.56
CA TRP A 102 -0.08 28.25 9.38
C TRP A 102 0.80 27.32 8.54
N ALA A 103 2.11 27.30 8.75
CA ALA A 103 2.97 26.33 8.06
C ALA A 103 2.72 24.89 8.56
N ALA A 104 2.36 24.69 9.83
CA ALA A 104 2.03 23.37 10.37
C ALA A 104 0.86 22.67 9.65
N PRO A 105 -0.35 23.28 9.53
CA PRO A 105 -1.44 22.67 8.78
C PRO A 105 -1.13 22.52 7.27
N ALA A 106 -0.35 23.44 6.68
CA ALA A 106 0.08 23.30 5.29
C ALA A 106 0.98 22.06 5.09
N LEU A 107 1.90 21.79 6.02
CA LEU A 107 2.74 20.59 5.99
C LEU A 107 1.92 19.31 6.20
N MET A 108 0.97 19.31 7.14
CA MET A 108 0.05 18.18 7.33
C MET A 108 -0.76 17.89 6.06
N ALA A 109 -1.33 18.93 5.45
CA ALA A 109 -2.08 18.82 4.21
C ALA A 109 -1.20 18.30 3.07
N LEU A 110 0.04 18.76 2.98
CA LEU A 110 1.02 18.28 1.99
C LEU A 110 1.31 16.79 2.16
N VAL A 111 1.56 16.32 3.39
CA VAL A 111 1.81 14.91 3.67
C VAL A 111 0.64 14.04 3.21
N VAL A 112 -0.59 14.41 3.57
CA VAL A 112 -1.81 13.70 3.15
C VAL A 112 -1.97 13.75 1.62
N ALA A 113 -1.73 14.90 0.99
CA ALA A 113 -1.86 15.08 -0.45
C ALA A 113 -0.85 14.23 -1.25
N VAL A 114 0.41 14.17 -0.81
CA VAL A 114 1.43 13.33 -1.45
C VAL A 114 1.04 11.86 -1.34
N LEU A 115 0.66 11.38 -0.16
CA LEU A 115 0.19 10.00 -0.01
C LEU A 115 -1.04 9.74 -0.88
N ALA A 116 -1.96 10.69 -0.97
CA ALA A 116 -3.15 10.56 -1.80
C ALA A 116 -2.82 10.45 -3.30
N ALA A 117 -1.80 11.17 -3.77
CA ALA A 117 -1.34 11.11 -5.14
C ALA A 117 -0.58 9.80 -5.44
N VAL A 118 0.31 9.37 -4.53
CA VAL A 118 1.17 8.19 -4.72
C VAL A 118 0.37 6.90 -4.60
N ASP A 119 -0.53 6.79 -3.61
CA ASP A 119 -1.34 5.59 -3.41
C ASP A 119 -2.62 5.58 -4.26
N ASN A 120 -2.71 6.45 -5.27
CA ASN A 120 -3.83 6.43 -6.21
C ASN A 120 -3.61 5.25 -7.17
N GLY A 121 -4.17 4.09 -6.82
CA GLY A 121 -3.99 2.80 -7.47
C GLY A 121 -4.23 2.75 -8.98
N ARG A 122 -4.71 3.83 -9.62
CA ARG A 122 -4.80 3.96 -11.08
C ARG A 122 -3.44 3.94 -11.79
N VAL A 123 -2.33 4.22 -11.10
CA VAL A 123 -0.99 4.15 -11.71
C VAL A 123 -0.41 2.73 -11.68
N LEU A 124 -0.80 1.88 -10.70
CA LEU A 124 -0.29 0.50 -10.56
C LEU A 124 -1.31 -0.61 -10.90
N GLN A 125 -2.57 -0.29 -11.16
CA GLN A 125 -3.64 -1.27 -11.46
C GLN A 125 -3.43 -2.13 -12.73
N ARG A 126 -2.39 -1.86 -13.53
CA ARG A 126 -2.02 -2.69 -14.69
C ARG A 126 -1.07 -3.83 -14.36
N TYR A 127 -0.52 -3.88 -13.15
CA TYR A 127 0.43 -4.92 -12.75
C TYR A 127 -0.13 -5.72 -11.58
N ARG A 128 -0.57 -6.95 -11.85
CA ARG A 128 -0.93 -7.91 -10.81
C ARG A 128 0.27 -8.78 -10.53
N GLN A 129 0.57 -8.99 -9.25
CA GLN A 129 1.60 -9.92 -8.80
C GLN A 129 0.92 -11.08 -8.08
N GLN A 130 1.26 -12.32 -8.45
CA GLN A 130 0.66 -13.51 -7.88
C GLN A 130 1.71 -14.61 -7.74
N LEU A 131 1.71 -15.28 -6.60
CA LEU A 131 2.45 -16.52 -6.42
C LEU A 131 1.65 -17.66 -7.05
N VAL A 132 2.21 -18.30 -8.07
CA VAL A 132 1.61 -19.43 -8.78
C VAL A 132 2.48 -20.66 -8.55
N VAL A 133 1.85 -21.75 -8.12
CA VAL A 133 2.49 -23.07 -8.08
C VAL A 133 2.11 -23.80 -9.36
N VAL A 134 3.11 -24.12 -10.15
CA VAL A 134 2.98 -24.90 -11.38
C VAL A 134 3.28 -26.35 -11.04
N ASP A 135 2.38 -27.27 -11.37
CA ASP A 135 2.50 -28.72 -11.12
C ASP A 135 3.46 -29.42 -12.10
N ARG A 136 4.49 -28.71 -12.56
CA ARG A 136 5.58 -29.23 -13.37
C ARG A 136 6.87 -28.50 -13.02
N ALA A 137 7.96 -29.23 -12.84
CA ALA A 137 9.28 -28.67 -12.66
C ALA A 137 9.85 -28.21 -14.01
N ILE A 138 9.73 -26.91 -14.29
CA ILE A 138 10.20 -26.31 -15.54
C ILE A 138 11.39 -25.41 -15.23
N ALA A 139 12.55 -25.79 -15.75
CA ALA A 139 13.78 -25.02 -15.63
C ALA A 139 13.95 -23.98 -16.76
N ASP A 140 13.27 -24.17 -17.89
CA ASP A 140 13.30 -23.23 -19.02
C ASP A 140 12.32 -22.08 -18.76
N GLU A 141 12.87 -20.87 -18.68
CA GLU A 141 12.11 -19.65 -18.41
C GLU A 141 11.08 -19.34 -19.51
N THR A 142 11.36 -19.74 -20.76
CA THR A 142 10.49 -19.52 -21.92
C THR A 142 9.28 -20.44 -21.88
N GLU A 143 9.50 -21.73 -21.61
CA GLU A 143 8.43 -22.72 -21.46
C GLU A 143 7.53 -22.39 -20.26
N LEU A 144 8.14 -21.91 -19.17
CA LEU A 144 7.42 -21.47 -17.98
C LEU A 144 6.58 -20.21 -18.24
N GLN A 145 7.10 -19.25 -19.01
CA GLN A 145 6.35 -18.06 -19.39
C GLN A 145 5.12 -18.41 -20.22
N GLU A 146 5.26 -19.24 -21.26
CA GLU A 146 4.14 -19.65 -22.12
C GLU A 146 3.05 -20.38 -21.33
N GLN A 147 3.44 -21.28 -20.43
CA GLN A 147 2.49 -21.99 -19.57
C GLN A 147 1.76 -21.03 -18.62
N LEU A 148 2.46 -20.05 -18.04
CA LEU A 148 1.85 -19.06 -17.16
C LEU A 148 0.93 -18.09 -17.91
N GLU A 149 1.28 -17.68 -19.13
CA GLU A 149 0.40 -16.87 -19.99
C GLU A 149 -0.88 -17.64 -20.36
N ALA A 150 -0.77 -18.94 -20.67
CA ALA A 150 -1.90 -19.80 -20.96
C ALA A 150 -2.81 -20.04 -19.73
N LEU A 151 -2.21 -20.24 -18.55
CA LEU A 151 -2.95 -20.45 -17.30
C LEU A 151 -3.66 -19.19 -16.81
N LEU A 152 -3.02 -18.02 -16.93
CA LEU A 152 -3.53 -16.75 -16.40
C LEU A 152 -4.40 -15.98 -17.41
N GLY A 153 -4.37 -16.34 -18.69
CA GLY A 153 -5.07 -15.60 -19.76
C GLY A 153 -4.62 -14.14 -19.84
N ALA A 154 -3.35 -13.90 -19.52
CA ALA A 154 -2.77 -12.56 -19.32
C ALA A 154 -1.35 -12.53 -19.87
N ARG A 155 -0.87 -11.33 -20.20
CA ARG A 155 0.50 -11.15 -20.67
C ARG A 155 1.45 -11.08 -19.49
N VAL A 156 2.38 -12.02 -19.40
CA VAL A 156 3.41 -12.04 -18.35
C VAL A 156 4.44 -10.96 -18.68
N ARG A 157 4.76 -10.11 -17.70
CA ARG A 157 5.71 -9.00 -17.84
C ARG A 157 7.03 -9.27 -17.14
N ALA A 158 6.96 -9.97 -16.02
CA ALA A 158 8.11 -10.46 -15.30
C ALA A 158 7.70 -11.73 -14.55
N LEU A 159 8.58 -12.71 -14.50
CA LEU A 159 8.43 -13.92 -13.70
C LEU A 159 9.71 -14.12 -12.90
N ARG A 160 9.59 -14.67 -11.70
CA ARG A 160 10.73 -15.03 -10.86
C ARG A 160 10.47 -16.38 -10.24
N VAL A 161 11.33 -17.35 -10.54
CA VAL A 161 11.28 -18.67 -9.89
C VAL A 161 11.75 -18.50 -8.45
N GLU A 162 10.85 -18.73 -7.50
CA GLU A 162 11.19 -18.73 -6.07
C GLU A 162 11.69 -20.11 -5.63
N ARG A 163 11.11 -21.18 -6.18
CA ARG A 163 11.48 -22.56 -5.84
C ARG A 163 11.21 -23.49 -7.02
N LEU A 164 12.20 -24.32 -7.34
CA LEU A 164 12.07 -25.45 -8.25
C LEU A 164 12.21 -26.74 -7.42
N ASP A 165 11.12 -27.47 -7.24
CA ASP A 165 11.06 -28.72 -6.50
C ASP A 165 11.03 -29.89 -7.50
N LEU A 166 12.22 -30.39 -7.85
CA LEU A 166 12.39 -31.51 -8.78
C LEU A 166 11.85 -32.84 -8.23
N VAL A 167 11.62 -32.93 -6.92
CA VAL A 167 11.15 -34.16 -6.27
C VAL A 167 9.63 -34.26 -6.36
N ASN A 168 8.93 -33.16 -6.08
CA ASN A 168 7.48 -33.08 -6.17
C ASN A 168 6.99 -32.63 -7.56
N ASP A 169 7.91 -32.43 -8.50
CA ASP A 169 7.63 -31.91 -9.84
C ASP A 169 6.85 -30.59 -9.82
N THR A 170 7.25 -29.65 -8.96
CA THR A 170 6.57 -28.35 -8.83
C THR A 170 7.50 -27.16 -8.99
N THR A 171 6.98 -26.07 -9.53
CA THR A 171 7.69 -24.78 -9.62
C THR A 171 6.85 -23.70 -8.96
N THR A 172 7.37 -23.06 -7.92
CA THR A 172 6.76 -21.87 -7.31
C THR A 172 7.33 -20.62 -7.99
N VAL A 173 6.45 -19.82 -8.57
CA VAL A 173 6.83 -18.64 -9.36
C VAL A 173 6.07 -17.43 -8.85
N ASP A 174 6.80 -16.34 -8.63
CA ASP A 174 6.23 -15.01 -8.44
C ASP A 174 6.05 -14.35 -9.82
N VAL A 175 4.80 -14.17 -10.24
CA VAL A 175 4.45 -13.74 -11.60
C VAL A 175 3.81 -12.36 -11.58
N ARG A 176 4.36 -11.43 -12.37
CA ARG A 176 3.76 -10.13 -12.66
C ARG A 176 3.13 -10.15 -14.04
N TYR A 177 1.80 -10.01 -14.09
CA TYR A 177 1.04 -10.06 -15.34
C TYR A 177 0.11 -8.86 -15.51
N GLU A 178 -0.12 -8.50 -16.77
CA GLU A 178 -1.10 -7.51 -17.20
C GLU A 178 -2.28 -8.27 -17.83
N LEU A 179 -3.48 -8.12 -17.27
CA LEU A 179 -4.68 -8.70 -17.85
C LEU A 179 -4.96 -8.00 -19.18
N ASP A 180 -4.78 -8.74 -20.28
CA ASP A 180 -5.34 -8.31 -21.55
C ASP A 180 -6.86 -8.25 -21.37
N ARG A 181 -7.47 -7.14 -21.77
CA ARG A 181 -8.93 -7.07 -21.88
C ARG A 181 -9.34 -8.03 -22.99
N VAL A 182 -9.52 -9.31 -22.65
CA VAL A 182 -10.13 -10.27 -23.55
C VAL A 182 -11.52 -9.71 -23.86
N ARG A 183 -11.68 -9.27 -25.12
CA ARG A 183 -12.97 -8.98 -25.73
C ARG A 183 -13.88 -10.15 -25.40
N VAL A 184 -14.91 -9.90 -24.60
CA VAL A 184 -16.05 -10.81 -24.51
C VAL A 184 -16.49 -11.07 -25.95
N PRO A 185 -16.45 -12.32 -26.46
CA PRO A 185 -16.96 -12.61 -27.78
C PRO A 185 -18.42 -12.17 -27.78
N ARG A 186 -18.74 -11.13 -28.54
CA ARG A 186 -20.11 -10.73 -28.81
C ARG A 186 -20.74 -11.99 -29.41
N ARG A 187 -21.56 -12.70 -28.62
CA ARG A 187 -22.35 -13.85 -29.09
C ARG A 187 -23.04 -13.40 -30.35
N GLU A 188 -22.49 -13.84 -31.47
CA GLU A 188 -23.03 -13.59 -32.79
C GLU A 188 -24.42 -14.19 -32.77
N SER A 189 -25.40 -13.35 -33.08
CA SER A 189 -26.81 -13.65 -33.07
C SER A 189 -27.12 -14.85 -33.97
N ALA A 190 -27.13 -16.04 -33.37
CA ALA A 190 -27.67 -17.28 -33.91
C ALA A 190 -29.22 -17.22 -33.96
N LEU A 191 -29.79 -16.13 -34.47
CA LEU A 191 -31.23 -15.89 -34.62
C LEU A 191 -31.56 -15.33 -36.02
N ARG A 192 -30.76 -15.66 -37.03
CA ARG A 192 -31.04 -15.28 -38.43
C ARG A 192 -31.17 -16.45 -39.40
N HIS A 193 -31.36 -17.67 -38.90
CA HIS A 193 -31.61 -18.87 -39.73
C HIS A 193 -33.00 -19.51 -39.53
N GLU A 194 -33.92 -18.87 -38.81
CA GLU A 194 -35.26 -19.43 -38.56
C GLU A 194 -36.43 -18.58 -39.09
N ALA A 195 -36.18 -17.64 -40.01
CA ALA A 195 -37.23 -16.74 -40.51
C ALA A 195 -37.24 -16.51 -42.04
N VAL A 196 -36.71 -17.45 -42.84
CA VAL A 196 -36.96 -17.48 -44.29
C VAL A 196 -37.23 -18.93 -44.69
N GLY A 197 -38.38 -19.42 -44.24
CA GLY A 197 -38.85 -20.78 -44.44
C GLY A 197 -40.31 -20.90 -44.00
N ALA A 198 -41.15 -19.97 -44.46
CA ALA A 198 -42.61 -20.04 -44.40
C ALA A 198 -43.16 -19.20 -45.55
#